data_AF-A0A4R3VXG3-F1
#
_entry.id   AF-A0A4R3VXG3-F1
#
_cell.length_a   1.000
_cell.length_b   1.000
_cell.length_c   1.000
_cell.angle_alpha   90.00
_cell.angle_beta   90.00
_cell.angle_gamma   90.00
#
_symmetry.space_group_name_H-M   'P 1'
#
loop_
_entity.id
_entity.type
_entity.pdbx_description
1 polymer ?
#
loop_
_entity_poly.entity_id
_entity_poly.type
_entity_poly.pdbx_seq_one_letter_code
_entity_poly.pdbx_strand_id
1 'polypeptide(L)'
;MKKGYHLPKPYKIKVLLKQTVGIDVAQNELVVSLGRMDEQISIEVYGYKIFPNTKKGFSSLVAWVNKQTSTRTEVRYVMEATGVYHESLAYYLYSIRKQVSIVLPNKISNYAKTLDIKTITDKSASQAIARFGLERQLEVWQPPLKIFNDLRQLCREREQLVHERTMLKNQLHAERKSATSSESSVNRTKKKNSSY
;
A
#
# COMPACT_ATOMS: atom_id res chain seq x y z
N MET A 1 8.97 66.77 4.26
CA MET A 1 8.91 65.38 4.76
C MET A 1 8.47 64.46 3.62
N LYS A 2 9.38 63.64 3.07
CA LYS A 2 9.05 62.69 1.99
C LYS A 2 8.45 61.42 2.60
N LYS A 3 7.17 61.12 2.31
CA LYS A 3 6.53 59.85 2.66
C LYS A 3 7.18 58.75 1.81
N GLY A 4 7.98 57.89 2.42
CA GLY A 4 8.57 56.73 1.77
C GLY A 4 7.50 55.68 1.50
N TYR A 5 7.22 55.41 0.23
CA TYR A 5 6.37 54.31 -0.19
C TYR A 5 7.14 53.00 0.05
N HIS A 6 6.70 52.22 1.04
CA HIS A 6 7.12 50.81 1.18
C HIS A 6 6.44 50.01 0.09
N LEU A 7 7.20 49.59 -0.93
CA LEU A 7 6.72 48.60 -1.89
C LEU A 7 6.49 47.27 -1.14
N PRO A 8 5.32 46.62 -1.26
CA PRO A 8 5.12 45.29 -0.69
C PRO A 8 6.12 44.33 -1.31
N LYS A 9 6.80 43.53 -0.47
CA LYS A 9 7.71 42.48 -0.94
C LYS A 9 6.96 41.59 -1.94
N PRO A 10 7.54 41.26 -3.10
CA PRO A 10 6.86 40.44 -4.09
C PRO A 10 6.49 39.09 -3.46
N TYR A 11 5.20 38.78 -3.42
CA TYR A 11 4.68 37.51 -2.97
C TYR A 11 5.09 36.47 -4.03
N LYS A 12 6.27 35.86 -3.87
CA LYS A 12 6.70 34.77 -4.76
C LYS A 12 5.73 33.61 -4.57
N ILE A 13 4.94 33.33 -5.61
CA ILE A 13 4.13 32.12 -5.67
C ILE A 13 5.10 30.94 -5.64
N LYS A 14 5.12 30.18 -4.55
CA LYS A 14 5.95 28.97 -4.45
C LYS A 14 5.54 27.98 -5.54
N VAL A 15 6.46 27.69 -6.46
CA VAL A 15 6.29 26.67 -7.50
C VAL A 15 6.48 25.29 -6.85
N LEU A 16 5.52 24.39 -7.06
CA LEU A 16 5.58 23.01 -6.58
C LEU A 16 6.20 22.11 -7.64
N LEU A 17 7.30 21.44 -7.30
CA LEU A 17 7.96 20.45 -8.16
C LEU A 17 7.25 19.09 -8.08
N LYS A 18 6.84 18.66 -6.88
CA LYS A 18 6.20 17.37 -6.66
C LYS A 18 5.12 17.44 -5.59
N GLN A 19 4.13 16.57 -5.73
CA GLN A 19 3.10 16.33 -4.73
C GLN A 19 2.86 14.84 -4.57
N THR A 20 2.80 14.39 -3.32
CA THR A 20 2.68 12.98 -2.97
C THR A 20 1.59 12.76 -1.93
N VAL A 21 0.85 11.67 -2.11
CA VAL A 21 -0.06 11.10 -1.12
C VAL A 21 0.60 9.82 -0.61
N GLY A 22 1.14 9.83 0.61
CA GLY A 22 1.68 8.64 1.25
C GLY A 22 0.57 7.88 1.97
N ILE A 23 0.45 6.58 1.70
CA ILE A 23 -0.66 5.75 2.19
C ILE A 23 -0.08 4.50 2.85
N ASP A 24 -0.26 4.41 4.16
CA ASP A 24 -0.12 3.15 4.88
C ASP A 24 -1.46 2.41 4.81
N VAL A 25 -1.45 1.18 4.30
CA VAL A 25 -2.65 0.43 3.95
C VAL A 25 -2.83 -0.74 4.90
N ALA A 26 -3.88 -0.66 5.72
CA ALA A 26 -4.34 -1.76 6.55
C ALA A 26 -5.58 -2.42 5.95
N GLN A 27 -6.01 -3.54 6.55
CA GLN A 27 -7.18 -4.28 6.11
C GLN A 27 -8.46 -3.42 6.08
N ASN A 28 -8.69 -2.61 7.13
CA ASN A 28 -9.94 -1.87 7.30
C ASN A 28 -9.78 -0.36 7.07
N GLU A 29 -8.55 0.15 7.03
CA GLU A 29 -8.29 1.58 6.98
C GLU A 29 -7.08 1.94 6.12
N LEU A 30 -7.06 3.18 5.69
CA LEU A 30 -6.04 3.83 4.90
C LEU A 30 -5.57 5.04 5.70
N VAL A 31 -4.32 5.01 6.15
CA VAL A 31 -3.72 6.11 6.89
C VAL A 31 -2.93 6.96 5.89
N VAL A 32 -3.38 8.20 5.69
CA VAL A 32 -2.96 9.02 4.56
C VAL A 32 -2.27 10.29 5.02
N SER A 33 -1.12 10.58 4.44
CA SER A 33 -0.42 11.86 4.59
C SER A 33 -0.18 12.56 3.24
N LEU A 34 -0.31 13.89 3.21
CA LEU A 34 -0.02 14.72 2.05
C LEU A 34 1.33 15.40 2.19
N GLY A 35 2.15 15.26 1.17
CA GLY A 35 3.45 15.90 1.07
C GLY A 35 3.61 16.71 -0.22
N ARG A 36 4.42 17.76 -0.18
CA ARG A 36 4.83 18.54 -1.34
C ARG A 36 6.30 18.93 -1.26
N MET A 37 6.90 19.16 -2.43
CA MET A 37 8.26 19.65 -2.58
C MET A 37 8.25 20.90 -3.47
N ASP A 38 8.86 21.98 -2.99
CA ASP A 38 9.01 23.23 -3.75
C ASP A 38 10.32 23.28 -4.57
N GLU A 39 10.51 24.34 -5.34
CA GLU A 39 11.70 24.56 -6.17
C GLU A 39 13.01 24.69 -5.36
N GLN A 40 12.93 24.95 -4.06
CA GLN A 40 14.07 24.93 -3.13
C GLN A 40 14.35 23.53 -2.57
N ILE A 41 13.67 22.49 -3.07
CA ILE A 41 13.76 21.11 -2.59
C ILE A 41 13.30 21.01 -1.12
N SER A 42 12.53 21.98 -0.64
CA SER A 42 11.97 21.93 0.71
C SER A 42 10.77 21.00 0.75
N ILE A 43 10.82 20.01 1.64
CA ILE A 43 9.76 19.03 1.83
C ILE A 43 8.86 19.44 2.98
N GLU A 44 7.57 19.51 2.70
CA GLU A 44 6.54 19.76 3.69
C GLU A 44 5.51 18.62 3.66
N VAL A 45 5.25 18.03 4.82
CA VAL A 45 4.12 17.11 5.02
C VAL A 45 3.05 17.86 5.81
N TYR A 46 1.92 18.14 5.17
CA TYR A 46 0.98 19.19 5.62
C TYR A 46 -0.46 18.68 5.85
N GLY A 47 -0.78 17.49 5.38
CA GLY A 47 -2.11 16.90 5.55
C GLY A 47 -2.02 15.51 6.13
N TYR A 48 -2.99 15.15 6.97
CA TYR A 48 -3.15 13.82 7.54
C TYR A 48 -4.63 13.48 7.69
N LYS A 49 -5.04 12.29 7.26
CA LYS A 49 -6.41 11.79 7.45
C LYS A 49 -6.48 10.27 7.33
N ILE A 50 -7.42 9.66 8.05
CA ILE A 50 -7.73 8.23 7.92
C ILE A 50 -9.02 8.07 7.10
N PHE A 51 -9.03 7.06 6.23
CA PHE A 51 -10.20 6.66 5.45
C PHE A 51 -10.46 5.15 5.60
N PRO A 52 -11.71 4.67 5.47
CA PRO A 52 -11.96 3.24 5.45
C PRO A 52 -11.40 2.61 4.16
N ASN A 53 -10.86 1.40 4.24
CA ASN A 53 -10.40 0.62 3.08
C ASN A 53 -11.58 0.02 2.31
N THR A 54 -12.39 0.87 1.70
CA THR A 54 -13.61 0.52 0.97
C THR A 54 -13.78 1.45 -0.24
N LYS A 55 -14.59 1.06 -1.23
CA LYS A 55 -14.90 1.90 -2.40
C LYS A 55 -15.38 3.31 -2.03
N LYS A 56 -16.23 3.44 -0.99
CA LYS A 56 -16.69 4.76 -0.49
C LYS A 56 -15.55 5.57 0.12
N GLY A 57 -14.65 4.90 0.87
CA GLY A 57 -13.44 5.50 1.42
C GLY A 57 -12.49 5.99 0.33
N PHE A 58 -12.32 5.24 -0.76
CA PHE A 58 -11.47 5.62 -1.88
C PHE A 58 -11.95 6.91 -2.56
N SER A 59 -13.25 7.00 -2.87
CA SER A 59 -13.84 8.23 -3.42
C SER A 59 -13.68 9.42 -2.47
N SER A 60 -13.85 9.20 -1.16
CA SER A 60 -13.70 10.24 -0.14
C SER A 60 -12.24 10.71 -0.01
N LEU A 61 -11.29 9.78 -0.12
CA LEU A 61 -9.86 10.05 -0.14
C LEU A 61 -9.51 10.94 -1.33
N VAL A 62 -9.91 10.55 -2.55
CA VAL A 62 -9.62 11.33 -3.76
C VAL A 62 -10.24 12.72 -3.71
N ALA A 63 -11.49 12.84 -3.25
CA ALA A 63 -12.15 14.13 -3.07
C ALA A 63 -11.42 15.03 -2.06
N TRP A 64 -10.91 14.45 -0.97
CA TRP A 64 -10.10 15.18 0.00
C TRP A 64 -8.75 15.61 -0.59
N VAL A 65 -8.05 14.74 -1.31
CA VAL A 65 -6.77 15.08 -1.97
C VAL A 65 -6.97 16.23 -2.95
N ASN A 66 -7.96 16.14 -3.84
CA ASN A 66 -8.21 17.18 -4.86
C ASN A 66 -8.47 18.58 -4.25
N LYS A 67 -9.03 18.67 -3.04
CA LYS A 67 -9.25 19.94 -2.33
C LYS A 67 -7.98 20.53 -1.73
N GLN A 68 -6.95 19.71 -1.51
CA GLN A 68 -5.74 20.06 -0.76
C GLN A 68 -4.50 20.20 -1.66
N THR A 69 -4.61 19.83 -2.94
CA THR A 69 -3.50 19.77 -3.89
C THR A 69 -3.68 20.77 -5.02
N SER A 70 -2.57 21.32 -5.52
CA SER A 70 -2.59 22.09 -6.76
C SER A 70 -3.02 21.22 -7.94
N THR A 71 -3.73 21.82 -8.90
CA THR A 71 -4.05 21.18 -10.19
C THR A 71 -2.94 21.34 -11.21
N ARG A 72 -1.93 22.18 -10.94
CA ARG A 72 -0.81 22.46 -11.85
C ARG A 72 0.30 21.42 -11.80
N THR A 73 0.39 20.67 -10.70
CA THR A 73 1.41 19.65 -10.48
C THR A 73 0.69 18.34 -10.21
N GLU A 74 1.11 17.29 -10.90
CA GLU A 74 0.46 15.99 -10.75
C GLU A 74 0.74 15.39 -9.37
N VAL A 75 -0.28 14.71 -8.83
CA VAL A 75 -0.22 14.08 -7.51
C VAL A 75 0.06 12.59 -7.67
N ARG A 76 1.12 12.12 -7.03
CA ARG A 76 1.48 10.70 -7.00
C ARG A 76 1.00 10.04 -5.72
N TYR A 77 0.28 8.93 -5.85
CA TYR A 77 -0.18 8.11 -4.72
C TYR A 77 0.85 7.00 -4.48
N VAL A 78 1.46 7.00 -3.31
CA VAL A 78 2.50 6.03 -2.93
C VAL A 78 1.98 5.20 -1.79
N MET A 79 2.01 3.87 -1.95
CA MET A 79 1.54 2.93 -0.94
C MET A 79 2.58 1.84 -0.66
N GLU A 80 2.61 1.38 0.59
CA GLU A 80 3.38 0.21 0.98
C GLU A 80 2.62 -1.09 0.68
N ALA A 81 3.30 -2.10 0.13
CA ALA A 81 2.72 -3.41 -0.16
C ALA A 81 2.89 -4.40 1.00
N THR A 82 1.96 -4.39 1.95
CA THR A 82 1.81 -5.42 2.99
C THR A 82 0.61 -6.32 2.66
N GLY A 83 0.88 -7.51 2.10
CA GLY A 83 -0.18 -8.45 1.70
C GLY A 83 -1.02 -7.94 0.54
N VAL A 84 -2.32 -8.28 0.50
CA VAL A 84 -3.23 -8.01 -0.63
C VAL A 84 -4.11 -6.76 -0.46
N TYR A 85 -4.09 -6.12 0.72
CA TYR A 85 -5.06 -5.06 1.06
C TYR A 85 -4.92 -3.78 0.23
N HIS A 86 -3.74 -3.56 -0.35
CA HIS A 86 -3.45 -2.41 -1.21
C HIS A 86 -4.04 -2.54 -2.63
N GLU A 87 -4.31 -3.77 -3.10
CA GLU A 87 -4.70 -4.01 -4.49
C GLU A 87 -5.98 -3.25 -4.85
N SER A 88 -7.02 -3.33 -4.02
CA SER A 88 -8.31 -2.68 -4.30
C SER A 88 -8.17 -1.16 -4.50
N LEU A 89 -7.33 -0.50 -3.68
CA LEU A 89 -7.07 0.92 -3.80
C LEU A 89 -6.23 1.24 -5.05
N ALA A 90 -5.19 0.45 -5.34
CA ALA A 90 -4.34 0.63 -6.51
C ALA A 90 -5.14 0.54 -7.82
N TYR A 91 -5.98 -0.49 -7.95
CA TYR A 91 -6.86 -0.65 -9.12
C TYR A 91 -7.88 0.49 -9.24
N TYR A 92 -8.47 0.92 -8.12
CA TYR A 92 -9.38 2.06 -8.14
C TYR A 92 -8.68 3.34 -8.64
N LEU A 93 -7.53 3.69 -8.06
CA LEU A 93 -6.77 4.89 -8.44
C LEU A 93 -6.31 4.83 -9.91
N TYR A 94 -5.88 3.66 -10.38
CA TYR A 94 -5.53 3.46 -11.78
C TYR A 94 -6.74 3.65 -12.71
N SER A 95 -7.92 3.13 -12.35
CA SER A 95 -9.14 3.26 -13.15
C SER A 95 -9.57 4.71 -13.38
N ILE A 96 -9.28 5.59 -12.42
CA ILE A 96 -9.54 7.04 -12.50
C ILE A 96 -8.28 7.84 -12.93
N ARG A 97 -7.32 7.18 -13.58
CA ARG A 97 -6.12 7.76 -14.19
C ARG A 97 -5.21 8.54 -13.22
N LYS A 98 -5.10 8.08 -11.96
CA LYS A 98 -4.13 8.63 -11.00
C LYS A 98 -2.80 7.90 -11.10
N GLN A 99 -1.69 8.61 -10.86
CA GLN A 99 -0.38 7.97 -10.74
C GLN A 99 -0.27 7.24 -9.41
N VAL A 100 0.01 5.94 -9.49
CA VAL A 100 0.19 5.05 -8.34
C VAL A 100 1.62 4.53 -8.35
N SER A 101 2.25 4.43 -7.19
CA SER A 101 3.50 3.68 -6.98
C SER A 101 3.33 2.78 -5.78
N ILE A 102 3.70 1.51 -5.95
CA ILE A 102 3.66 0.52 -4.89
C ILE A 102 5.10 0.22 -4.48
N VAL A 103 5.40 0.36 -3.18
CA VAL A 103 6.75 0.24 -2.63
C VAL A 103 6.80 -0.95 -1.68
N LEU A 104 7.91 -1.68 -1.71
CA LEU A 104 8.13 -2.81 -0.82
C LEU A 104 8.30 -2.33 0.64
N PRO A 105 7.73 -3.06 1.63
CA PRO A 105 7.85 -2.74 3.06
C PRO A 105 9.26 -2.49 3.56
N ASN A 106 10.21 -3.30 3.09
CA ASN A 106 11.63 -3.17 3.49
C ASN A 106 12.27 -1.85 3.02
N LYS A 107 11.85 -1.30 1.87
CA LYS A 107 12.34 -0.01 1.38
C LYS A 107 11.84 1.14 2.25
N ILE A 108 10.56 1.11 2.61
CA ILE A 108 9.95 2.12 3.49
C ILE A 108 10.54 2.02 4.90
N SER A 109 10.64 0.82 5.48
CA SER A 109 11.19 0.66 6.83
C SER A 109 12.67 1.03 6.93
N ASN A 110 13.49 0.72 5.92
CA ASN A 110 14.89 1.16 5.88
C ASN A 110 15.00 2.68 5.70
N TYR A 111 14.14 3.28 4.89
CA TYR A 111 14.09 4.73 4.76
C TYR A 111 13.64 5.41 6.06
N ALA A 112 12.62 4.88 6.75
CA ALA A 112 12.14 5.43 8.01
C ALA A 112 13.23 5.49 9.08
N LYS A 113 14.17 4.53 9.11
CA LYS A 113 15.35 4.55 10.00
C LYS A 113 16.31 5.71 9.75
N THR A 114 16.29 6.30 8.55
CA THR A 114 17.10 7.47 8.20
C THR A 114 16.45 8.79 8.62
N LEU A 115 15.19 8.76 9.04
CA LEU A 115 14.46 9.92 9.54
C LEU A 115 14.66 10.03 11.05
N ASP A 116 14.68 11.26 11.58
CA ASP A 116 14.73 11.53 13.02
C ASP A 116 13.34 11.33 13.67
N ILE A 117 12.77 10.14 13.50
CA ILE A 117 11.46 9.73 14.02
C ILE A 117 11.69 8.83 15.23
N LYS A 118 11.37 9.33 16.42
CA LYS A 118 11.55 8.60 17.70
C LYS A 118 10.52 7.50 17.92
N THR A 119 9.31 7.66 17.38
CA THR A 119 8.19 6.74 17.60
C THR A 119 7.51 6.41 16.28
N ILE A 120 7.41 5.12 15.97
CA ILE A 120 6.66 4.63 14.82
C ILE A 120 5.19 4.48 15.22
N THR A 121 4.36 5.33 14.62
CA THR A 121 2.89 5.34 14.63
C THR A 121 2.38 5.24 13.19
N ASP A 122 1.13 4.83 12.98
CA ASP A 122 0.53 4.75 11.64
C ASP A 122 0.59 6.11 10.91
N LYS A 123 0.43 7.21 11.67
CA LYS A 123 0.64 8.57 11.16
C LYS A 123 2.06 8.73 10.63
N SER A 124 3.08 8.50 11.46
CA SER A 124 4.48 8.65 11.04
C SER A 124 4.86 7.70 9.89
N ALA A 125 4.25 6.51 9.80
CA ALA A 125 4.45 5.58 8.70
C ALA A 125 3.95 6.19 7.38
N SER A 126 2.71 6.67 7.33
CA SER A 126 2.18 7.37 6.14
C SER A 126 2.98 8.62 5.77
N GLN A 127 3.53 9.35 6.76
CA GLN A 127 4.42 10.49 6.53
C GLN A 127 5.76 10.07 5.91
N ALA A 128 6.35 8.97 6.39
CA ALA A 128 7.57 8.41 5.81
C ALA A 128 7.35 7.99 4.35
N ILE A 129 6.22 7.36 4.04
CA ILE A 129 5.84 6.99 2.66
C ILE A 129 5.69 8.26 1.79
N ALA A 130 5.05 9.31 2.31
CA ALA A 130 4.88 10.56 1.58
C ALA A 130 6.24 11.22 1.25
N ARG A 131 7.15 11.29 2.22
CA ARG A 131 8.51 11.82 2.02
C ARG A 131 9.31 10.98 1.04
N PHE A 132 9.25 9.65 1.17
CA PHE A 132 9.91 8.72 0.25
C PHE A 132 9.50 8.97 -1.20
N GLY A 133 8.21 9.19 -1.46
CA GLY A 133 7.71 9.51 -2.79
C GLY A 133 8.12 10.88 -3.34
N LEU A 134 8.37 11.86 -2.47
CA LEU A 134 8.89 13.17 -2.88
C LEU A 134 10.38 13.07 -3.26
N GLU A 135 11.17 12.33 -2.49
CA GLU A 135 12.62 12.24 -2.66
C GLU A 135 13.04 11.27 -3.77
N ARG A 136 12.34 10.14 -3.91
CA ARG A 136 12.74 9.09 -4.85
C ARG A 136 12.08 9.24 -6.22
N GLN A 137 12.74 8.71 -7.23
CA GLN A 137 12.12 8.42 -8.52
C GLN A 137 11.47 7.04 -8.42
N LEU A 138 10.14 7.01 -8.40
CA LEU A 138 9.36 5.77 -8.31
C LEU A 138 8.78 5.40 -9.67
N GLU A 139 8.75 4.10 -9.93
CA GLU A 139 8.02 3.55 -11.06
C GLU A 139 6.51 3.76 -10.89
N VAL A 140 5.83 4.05 -11.99
CA VAL A 140 4.38 4.12 -12.02
C VAL A 140 3.86 2.70 -12.14
N TRP A 141 3.13 2.27 -11.13
CA TRP A 141 2.49 0.97 -11.10
C TRP A 141 1.42 0.88 -12.20
N GLN A 142 1.39 -0.28 -12.85
CA GLN A 142 0.31 -0.66 -13.76
C GLN A 142 -0.26 -2.01 -13.31
N PRO A 143 -1.57 -2.23 -13.48
CA PRO A 143 -2.15 -3.52 -13.18
C PRO A 143 -1.49 -4.60 -14.05
N PRO A 144 -1.13 -5.75 -13.46
CA PRO A 144 -0.63 -6.87 -14.23
C PRO A 144 -1.68 -7.28 -15.28
N LEU A 145 -1.22 -7.75 -16.44
CA LEU A 145 -2.10 -8.30 -17.46
C LEU A 145 -2.95 -9.43 -16.87
N LYS A 146 -4.18 -9.59 -17.35
CA LYS A 146 -5.12 -10.60 -16.85
C LYS A 146 -4.49 -12.00 -16.78
N ILE A 147 -3.70 -12.37 -17.78
CA ILE A 147 -3.00 -13.66 -17.83
C ILE A 147 -2.08 -13.91 -16.61
N PHE A 148 -1.45 -12.86 -16.08
CA PHE A 148 -0.61 -12.97 -14.89
C PHE A 148 -1.44 -13.09 -13.61
N ASN A 149 -2.62 -12.48 -13.56
CA ASN A 149 -3.56 -12.67 -12.44
C ASN A 149 -4.10 -14.10 -12.43
N ASP A 150 -4.52 -14.60 -13.58
CA ASP A 150 -5.00 -15.99 -13.74
C ASP A 150 -3.89 -16.98 -13.33
N LEU A 151 -2.66 -16.77 -13.81
CA LEU A 151 -1.51 -17.59 -13.43
C LEU A 151 -1.22 -17.54 -11.93
N ARG A 152 -1.26 -16.35 -11.31
CA ARG A 152 -1.06 -16.19 -9.86
C ARG A 152 -2.11 -16.95 -9.07
N GLN A 153 -3.37 -16.91 -9.51
CA GLN A 153 -4.45 -17.66 -8.87
C GLN A 153 -4.20 -19.17 -8.95
N LEU A 154 -3.86 -19.69 -10.14
CA LEU A 154 -3.53 -21.10 -10.32
C LEU A 154 -2.32 -21.54 -9.47
N CYS A 155 -1.29 -20.69 -9.34
CA CYS A 155 -0.16 -20.96 -8.45
C CYS A 155 -0.58 -21.07 -6.99
N ARG A 156 -1.44 -20.16 -6.50
CA ARG A 156 -1.98 -20.19 -5.13
C ARG A 156 -2.83 -21.43 -4.88
N GLU A 157 -3.72 -21.76 -5.83
CA GLU A 157 -4.53 -22.98 -5.78
C GLU A 157 -3.63 -24.22 -5.69
N ARG A 158 -2.59 -24.31 -6.53
CA ARG A 158 -1.62 -25.40 -6.47
C ARG A 158 -0.91 -25.48 -5.12
N GLU A 159 -0.44 -24.36 -4.57
CA GLU A 159 0.21 -24.34 -3.26
C GLU A 159 -0.72 -24.85 -2.15
N GLN A 160 -1.98 -24.43 -2.16
CA GLN A 160 -2.98 -24.91 -1.22
C GLN A 160 -3.19 -26.44 -1.34
N LEU A 161 -3.35 -26.95 -2.55
CA LEU A 161 -3.52 -28.39 -2.80
C LEU A 161 -2.30 -29.21 -2.34
N VAL A 162 -1.09 -28.70 -2.57
CA VAL A 162 0.15 -29.34 -2.11
C VAL A 162 0.23 -29.36 -0.58
N HIS A 163 -0.17 -28.26 0.07
CA HIS A 163 -0.22 -28.17 1.53
C HIS A 163 -1.25 -29.14 2.12
N GLU A 164 -2.48 -29.16 1.60
CA GLU A 164 -3.54 -30.08 2.00
C GLU A 164 -3.12 -31.54 1.84
N ARG A 165 -2.52 -31.91 0.70
CA ARG A 165 -1.98 -33.26 0.48
C ARG A 165 -0.92 -33.64 1.51
N THR A 166 -0.05 -32.71 1.86
CA THR A 166 1.01 -32.94 2.86
C THR A 166 0.41 -33.15 4.24
N MET A 167 -0.57 -32.34 4.63
CA MET A 167 -1.32 -32.50 5.88
C MET A 167 -2.04 -33.84 5.97
N LEU A 168 -2.74 -34.26 4.90
CA LEU A 168 -3.43 -35.55 4.86
C LEU A 168 -2.47 -36.74 4.95
N LYS A 169 -1.30 -36.67 4.30
CA LYS A 169 -0.26 -37.70 4.42
C LYS A 169 0.26 -37.81 5.85
N ASN A 170 0.53 -36.68 6.49
CA ASN A 170 1.00 -36.65 7.87
C ASN A 170 -0.05 -37.20 8.84
N GLN A 171 -1.31 -36.80 8.66
CA GLN A 171 -2.44 -37.33 9.43
C GLN A 171 -2.59 -38.84 9.26
N LEU A 172 -2.56 -39.34 8.02
CA LEU A 172 -2.65 -40.76 7.73
C LEU A 172 -1.48 -41.56 8.32
N HIS A 173 -0.27 -40.99 8.33
CA HIS A 173 0.89 -41.61 8.96
C HIS A 173 0.69 -41.72 10.49
N ALA A 174 0.25 -40.64 11.13
CA ALA A 174 -0.02 -40.62 12.57
C ALA A 174 -1.15 -41.59 12.96
N GLU A 175 -2.26 -41.59 12.21
CA GLU A 175 -3.40 -42.50 12.44
C GLU A 175 -2.97 -43.97 12.32
N ARG A 176 -2.10 -44.32 11.37
CA ARG A 176 -1.57 -45.70 11.21
C ARG A 176 -0.61 -46.12 12.33
N LYS A 177 0.07 -45.17 12.97
CA LYS A 177 1.01 -45.43 14.07
C LYS A 177 0.36 -45.35 15.46
N SER A 178 -0.88 -44.88 15.55
CA SER A 178 -1.59 -44.74 16.82
C SER A 178 -1.93 -46.11 17.41
N ALA A 179 -1.77 -46.24 18.73
CA ALA A 179 -2.16 -47.44 19.48
C ALA A 179 -3.68 -47.65 19.55
N THR A 180 -4.48 -46.62 19.24
CA THR A 180 -5.95 -46.62 19.32
C THR A 180 -6.59 -46.05 18.06
N SER A 181 -6.10 -46.44 16.88
CA SER A 181 -6.61 -45.94 15.60
C SER A 181 -8.01 -46.45 15.27
N SER A 182 -8.91 -45.57 14.80
CA SER A 182 -10.21 -45.98 14.25
C SER A 182 -10.12 -46.23 12.74
N GLU A 183 -10.57 -47.41 12.30
CA GLU A 183 -10.53 -47.83 10.89
C GLU A 183 -11.36 -46.92 9.97
N SER A 184 -12.47 -46.41 10.51
CA SER A 184 -13.33 -45.41 9.86
C SER A 184 -12.62 -44.09 9.58
N SER A 185 -11.73 -43.64 10.48
CA SER A 185 -10.97 -42.40 10.31
C SER A 185 -9.88 -42.57 9.25
N VAL A 186 -9.15 -43.70 9.29
CA VAL A 186 -8.13 -44.03 8.29
C VAL A 186 -8.73 -44.10 6.88
N ASN A 187 -9.90 -44.73 6.72
CA ASN A 187 -10.56 -44.85 5.42
C ASN A 187 -11.04 -43.50 4.88
N ARG A 188 -11.52 -42.60 5.76
CA ARG A 188 -11.92 -41.24 5.38
C ARG A 188 -10.71 -40.40 4.94
N THR A 189 -9.60 -40.46 5.67
CA THR A 189 -8.35 -39.75 5.34
C THR A 189 -7.74 -40.28 4.04
N LYS A 190 -7.76 -41.61 3.80
CA LYS A 190 -7.36 -42.23 2.52
C LYS A 190 -8.18 -41.71 1.34
N LYS A 191 -9.51 -41.69 1.48
CA LYS A 191 -10.42 -41.26 0.41
C LYS A 191 -10.14 -39.81 0.00
N LYS A 192 -9.92 -38.92 0.97
CA LYS A 192 -9.53 -37.52 0.70
C LYS A 192 -8.17 -37.41 0.01
N ASN A 193 -7.16 -38.16 0.44
CA ASN A 193 -5.83 -38.12 -0.18
C ASN A 193 -5.81 -38.68 -1.61
N SER A 194 -6.75 -39.55 -1.99
CA SER A 194 -6.86 -40.11 -3.35
C SER A 194 -7.61 -39.20 -4.33
N SER A 195 -8.26 -38.14 -3.84
CA SER A 195 -9.01 -37.17 -4.66
C SER A 195 -8.12 -36.05 -5.23
N TYR A 196 -6.82 -36.06 -4.94
CA TYR A 196 -5.81 -35.10 -5.39
C TYR A 196 -4.66 -35.83 -6.10
#